data_AF-A0A2X3C901-F1
#
_entry.id   AF-A0A2X3C901-F1
#
_cell.length_a   1.000
_cell.length_b   1.000
_cell.length_c   1.000
_cell.angle_alpha   90.00
_cell.angle_beta   90.00
_cell.angle_gamma   90.00
#
_symmetry.space_group_name_H-M   'P 1'
#
loop_
_entity.id
_entity.type
_entity.pdbx_description
1 polymer ?
#
loop_
_entity_poly.entity_id
_entity_poly.type
_entity_poly.pdbx_seq_one_letter_code
_entity_poly.pdbx_strand_id
1 'polypeptide(L)'
;MKVKASVKEGEAPKQVNVLLSAVDSGVLNITDYATPDPWNAFFGQKRYGADIYDIYGQVIEGQGRVASLRFGGDGDELKRGGKPPVNHVTIVAQQAQPVVLNDQGEGTVTLPIGDFNGELRVMAQAWTADDFGSSEDKVVVAAPVIAELNTPRFLASGRYHTAGAGSQQSDR
;
A
#
# COMPACT_ATOMS: atom_id res chain seq x y z
N MET A 1 14.10 7.22 -8.24
CA MET A 1 14.40 5.79 -8.04
C MET A 1 14.77 5.15 -9.37
N LYS A 2 15.79 4.30 -9.38
CA LYS A 2 16.14 3.50 -10.56
C LYS A 2 15.37 2.18 -10.47
N VAL A 3 14.73 1.78 -11.56
CA VAL A 3 13.97 0.54 -11.65
C VAL A 3 14.61 -0.31 -12.75
N LYS A 4 14.84 -1.58 -12.46
CA LYS A 4 15.37 -2.56 -13.40
C LYS A 4 14.43 -3.74 -13.44
N ALA A 5 13.92 -4.08 -14.61
CA ALA A 5 13.19 -5.31 -14.81
C ALA A 5 14.17 -6.47 -14.97
N SER A 6 13.93 -7.56 -14.24
CA SER A 6 14.59 -8.84 -14.44
C SER A 6 13.52 -9.91 -14.62
N VAL A 7 13.75 -10.81 -15.56
CA VAL A 7 12.90 -11.98 -15.79
C VAL A 7 13.57 -13.19 -15.13
N LYS A 8 12.77 -14.09 -14.53
CA LYS A 8 13.30 -15.31 -13.90
C LYS A 8 13.93 -16.26 -14.91
N GLU A 9 13.43 -16.30 -16.15
CA GLU A 9 13.94 -17.11 -17.25
C GLU A 9 13.82 -16.35 -18.58
N GLY A 10 14.89 -16.33 -19.38
CA GLY A 10 14.88 -15.75 -20.74
C GLY A 10 15.49 -14.34 -20.86
N GLU A 11 15.45 -13.82 -22.08
CA GLU A 11 15.91 -12.47 -22.43
C GLU A 11 14.88 -11.42 -21.97
N ALA A 12 15.34 -10.23 -21.59
CA ALA A 12 14.44 -9.17 -21.14
C ALA A 12 13.45 -8.80 -22.27
N PRO A 13 12.14 -8.83 -22.02
CA PRO A 13 11.16 -8.55 -23.06
C PRO A 13 11.25 -7.09 -23.49
N LYS A 14 10.91 -6.85 -24.76
CA LYS A 14 10.93 -5.50 -25.35
C LYS A 14 9.65 -4.76 -24.95
N GLN A 15 9.77 -3.45 -24.71
CA GLN A 15 8.63 -2.56 -24.38
C GLN A 15 7.89 -2.96 -23.10
N VAL A 16 8.62 -3.15 -22.00
CA VAL A 16 8.02 -3.36 -20.68
C VAL A 16 7.46 -2.06 -20.16
N ASN A 17 6.19 -2.07 -19.78
CA ASN A 17 5.55 -0.98 -19.06
C ASN A 17 5.69 -1.24 -17.56
N VAL A 18 6.01 -0.20 -16.79
CA VAL A 18 6.09 -0.27 -15.33
C VAL A 18 5.26 0.84 -14.70
N LEU A 19 4.40 0.45 -13.77
CA LEU A 19 3.70 1.36 -12.86
C LEU A 19 4.36 1.29 -11.49
N LEU A 20 4.80 2.44 -10.97
CA LEU A 20 5.42 2.55 -9.66
C LEU A 20 4.53 3.37 -8.72
N SER A 21 4.27 2.82 -7.54
CA SER A 21 3.50 3.46 -6.48
C SER A 21 4.28 3.43 -5.17
N ALA A 22 4.14 4.46 -4.34
CA ALA A 22 4.72 4.55 -3.01
C ALA A 22 3.61 4.92 -2.01
N VAL A 23 3.41 4.07 -1.00
CA VAL A 23 2.37 4.23 0.00
C VAL A 23 2.95 4.02 1.39
N ASP A 24 2.49 4.80 2.37
CA ASP A 24 2.84 4.64 3.78
C ASP A 24 2.50 3.22 4.30
N SER A 25 3.51 2.52 4.83
CA SER A 25 3.36 1.20 5.44
C SER A 25 2.36 1.21 6.59
N GLY A 26 2.27 2.30 7.35
CA GLY A 26 1.31 2.44 8.45
C GLY A 26 -0.14 2.31 7.98
N VAL A 27 -0.47 2.91 6.82
CA VAL A 27 -1.81 2.82 6.23
C VAL A 27 -2.08 1.41 5.69
N LEU A 28 -1.10 0.81 4.99
CA LEU A 28 -1.26 -0.53 4.44
C LEU A 28 -1.43 -1.62 5.52
N ASN A 29 -0.80 -1.45 6.67
CA ASN A 29 -0.84 -2.40 7.77
C ASN A 29 -2.18 -2.40 8.52
N ILE A 30 -3.02 -1.36 8.40
CA ILE A 30 -4.37 -1.35 9.02
C ILE A 30 -5.24 -2.45 8.42
N THR A 31 -5.08 -2.73 7.13
CA THR A 31 -5.91 -3.69 6.38
C THR A 31 -5.14 -4.92 5.90
N ASP A 32 -3.88 -5.08 6.32
CA ASP A 32 -2.95 -6.07 5.77
C ASP A 32 -2.94 -6.07 4.23
N TYR A 33 -2.82 -4.88 3.63
CA TYR A 33 -2.92 -4.73 2.18
C TYR A 33 -1.73 -5.42 1.48
N ALA A 34 -2.05 -6.38 0.62
CA ALA A 34 -1.07 -7.09 -0.20
C ALA A 34 -0.79 -6.31 -1.47
N THR A 35 0.48 -6.25 -1.88
CA THR A 35 0.86 -5.67 -3.18
C THR A 35 0.13 -6.40 -4.30
N PRO A 36 -0.55 -5.68 -5.21
CA PRO A 36 -1.26 -6.30 -6.31
C PRO A 36 -0.31 -7.13 -7.18
N ASP A 37 -0.64 -8.41 -7.38
CA ASP A 37 0.09 -9.31 -8.26
C ASP A 37 -0.72 -9.56 -9.55
N PRO A 38 -0.35 -8.94 -10.69
CA PRO A 38 -1.05 -9.13 -11.95
C PRO A 38 -0.99 -10.58 -12.43
N TRP A 39 0.09 -11.32 -12.13
CA TRP A 39 0.22 -12.72 -12.52
C TRP A 39 -0.89 -13.56 -11.88
N ASN A 40 -1.05 -13.46 -10.56
CA ASN A 40 -2.12 -14.16 -9.84
C ASN A 40 -3.52 -13.64 -10.25
N ALA A 41 -3.65 -12.36 -10.59
CA ALA A 41 -4.93 -11.82 -11.07
C ALA A 41 -5.40 -12.49 -12.38
N PHE A 42 -4.49 -12.65 -13.35
CA PHE A 42 -4.81 -13.28 -14.63
C PHE A 42 -4.79 -14.81 -14.56
N PHE A 43 -3.71 -15.39 -14.02
CA PHE A 43 -3.43 -16.83 -14.06
C PHE A 43 -3.72 -17.58 -12.76
N GLY A 44 -4.15 -16.88 -11.71
CA GLY A 44 -4.53 -17.51 -10.45
C GLY A 44 -5.72 -18.45 -10.57
N GLN A 45 -5.80 -19.40 -9.64
CA GLN A 45 -6.87 -20.40 -9.57
C GLN A 45 -8.24 -19.72 -9.60
N LYS A 46 -9.03 -20.01 -10.64
CA LYS A 46 -10.39 -19.49 -10.75
C LYS A 46 -11.34 -20.32 -9.90
N ARG A 47 -12.41 -19.67 -9.42
CA ARG A 47 -13.49 -20.36 -8.73
C ARG A 47 -14.08 -21.45 -9.64
N TYR A 48 -14.49 -22.55 -9.04
CA TYR A 48 -15.26 -23.55 -9.75
C TYR A 48 -16.55 -22.91 -10.28
N GLY A 49 -16.79 -23.06 -11.59
CA GLY A 49 -17.86 -22.33 -12.28
C GLY A 49 -19.17 -23.10 -12.39
N ALA A 50 -19.25 -24.29 -11.81
CA ALA A 50 -20.43 -25.13 -11.84
C ALA A 50 -20.94 -25.39 -10.43
N ASP A 51 -22.25 -25.55 -10.31
CA ASP A 51 -22.90 -25.94 -9.07
C ASP A 51 -23.20 -27.44 -9.12
N ILE A 52 -22.88 -28.16 -8.05
CA ILE A 52 -23.13 -29.59 -7.92
C ILE A 52 -24.42 -29.77 -7.14
N TYR A 53 -25.40 -30.45 -7.73
CA TYR A 53 -26.65 -30.82 -7.07
C TYR A 53 -26.67 -32.33 -6.86
N ASP A 54 -26.78 -32.77 -5.60
CA ASP A 54 -26.84 -34.19 -5.24
C ASP A 54 -27.72 -34.40 -4.00
N ILE A 55 -28.38 -35.55 -3.94
CA ILE A 55 -29.24 -36.03 -2.85
C ILE A 55 -28.44 -36.60 -1.67
N TYR A 56 -27.17 -36.99 -1.85
CA TYR A 56 -26.32 -37.53 -0.78
C TYR A 56 -25.91 -36.48 0.28
N GLY A 57 -26.03 -35.18 -0.03
CA GLY A 57 -25.74 -34.09 0.91
C GLY A 57 -26.68 -34.03 2.12
N GLN A 58 -27.81 -34.75 2.09
CA GLN A 58 -28.73 -34.89 3.24
C GLN A 58 -28.27 -35.95 4.26
N VAL A 59 -27.24 -36.75 3.96
CA VAL A 59 -26.80 -37.87 4.81
C VAL A 59 -25.39 -37.64 5.38
N ILE A 60 -24.54 -36.83 4.73
CA ILE A 60 -23.16 -36.58 5.15
C ILE A 60 -22.88 -35.07 5.13
N GLU A 61 -22.69 -34.46 6.29
CA GLU A 61 -22.19 -33.08 6.40
C GLU A 61 -20.66 -33.06 6.18
N GLY A 62 -20.21 -32.31 5.18
CA GLY A 62 -18.79 -32.02 4.99
C GLY A 62 -18.33 -30.92 5.95
N GLN A 63 -17.15 -31.08 6.55
CA GLN A 63 -16.51 -29.97 7.27
C GLN A 63 -16.15 -28.87 6.26
N GLY A 64 -16.77 -27.70 6.40
CA GLY A 64 -16.54 -26.55 5.53
C GLY A 64 -15.08 -26.06 5.55
N ARG A 65 -14.72 -25.23 4.57
CA ARG A 65 -13.38 -24.61 4.53
C ARG A 65 -13.13 -23.81 5.81
N VAL A 66 -11.94 -23.99 6.38
CA VAL A 66 -11.48 -23.20 7.53
C VAL A 66 -11.35 -21.74 7.08
N ALA A 67 -12.25 -20.89 7.58
CA ALA A 67 -12.15 -19.46 7.38
C ALA A 67 -11.05 -18.90 8.31
N SER A 68 -10.18 -18.04 7.78
CA SER A 68 -9.30 -17.24 8.63
C SER A 68 -10.13 -16.15 9.30
N LEU A 69 -10.09 -16.12 10.63
CA LEU A 69 -10.76 -15.07 11.40
C LEU A 69 -10.02 -13.75 11.14
N ARG A 70 -10.70 -12.79 10.50
CA ARG A 70 -10.23 -11.42 10.38
C ARG A 70 -11.13 -10.54 11.25
N PHE A 71 -10.53 -9.67 12.06
CA PHE A 71 -11.26 -8.69 12.84
C PHE A 71 -11.70 -7.56 11.89
N GLY A 72 -12.81 -7.78 11.18
CA GLY A 72 -13.34 -6.88 10.16
C GLY A 72 -14.50 -6.06 10.72
N GLY A 73 -14.18 -4.92 11.31
CA GLY A 73 -15.20 -4.00 11.83
C GLY A 73 -14.63 -2.71 12.39
N ASP A 74 -13.52 -2.22 11.82
CA ASP A 74 -12.91 -1.01 12.33
C ASP A 74 -13.64 0.23 11.78
N GLY A 75 -13.93 1.19 12.68
CA GLY A 75 -14.68 2.42 12.37
C GLY A 75 -16.14 2.46 12.83
N ASP A 76 -16.69 1.38 13.41
CA ASP A 76 -18.07 1.38 13.93
C ASP A 76 -18.21 2.14 15.27
N GLU A 77 -17.11 2.29 15.99
CA GLU A 77 -17.03 3.12 17.20
C GLU A 77 -17.02 4.61 16.86
N LEU A 78 -16.30 5.01 15.79
CA LEU A 78 -16.23 6.38 15.29
C LEU A 78 -17.57 6.91 14.75
N LYS A 79 -18.46 6.03 14.27
CA LYS A 79 -19.79 6.42 13.75
C LYS A 79 -20.81 6.76 14.85
N ARG A 80 -20.65 6.22 16.07
CA ARG A 80 -21.59 6.45 17.19
C ARG A 80 -21.44 7.81 17.88
N GLY A 81 -20.29 8.48 17.73
CA GLY A 81 -19.96 9.73 18.42
C GLY A 81 -20.19 11.03 17.63
N GLY A 82 -20.77 10.97 16.43
CA GLY A 82 -20.82 12.11 15.51
C GLY A 82 -19.54 12.25 14.66
N LYS A 83 -19.52 13.21 13.74
CA LYS A 83 -18.38 13.37 12.80
C LYS A 83 -17.12 13.76 13.59
N PRO A 84 -16.06 12.94 13.60
CA PRO A 84 -14.85 13.23 14.36
C PRO A 84 -14.20 14.54 13.87
N PRO A 85 -13.52 15.28 14.76
CA PRO A 85 -12.76 16.46 14.36
C PRO A 85 -11.71 16.10 13.30
N VAL A 86 -11.43 17.03 12.40
CA VAL A 86 -10.49 16.82 11.28
C VAL A 86 -9.09 16.51 11.83
N ASN A 87 -8.64 15.27 11.61
CA ASN A 87 -7.26 14.88 11.87
C ASN A 87 -6.38 15.30 10.69
N HIS A 88 -5.32 16.05 10.98
CA HIS A 88 -4.29 16.42 10.01
C HIS A 88 -3.17 15.38 10.09
N VAL A 89 -3.35 14.25 9.41
CA VAL A 89 -2.30 13.24 9.22
C VAL A 89 -1.88 13.29 7.76
N THR A 90 -0.59 13.44 7.50
CA THR A 90 -0.03 13.45 6.14
C THR A 90 0.03 12.02 5.64
N ILE A 91 -0.96 11.63 4.83
CA ILE A 91 -0.96 10.32 4.16
C ILE A 91 -0.16 10.45 2.87
N VAL A 92 0.94 9.70 2.78
CA VAL A 92 1.68 9.57 1.52
C VAL A 92 1.12 8.40 0.73
N ALA A 93 0.44 8.71 -0.37
CA ALA A 93 0.01 7.76 -1.39
C ALA A 93 0.26 8.40 -2.75
N GLN A 94 1.39 8.05 -3.38
CA GLN A 94 1.77 8.56 -4.69
C GLN A 94 1.88 7.44 -5.70
N GLN A 95 1.51 7.74 -6.94
CA GLN A 95 1.63 6.85 -8.07
C GLN A 95 2.17 7.63 -9.26
N ALA A 96 3.23 7.11 -9.87
CA ALA A 96 3.80 7.69 -11.07
C ALA A 96 2.95 7.33 -12.29
N GLN A 97 3.15 8.05 -13.39
CA GLN A 97 2.66 7.58 -14.69
C GLN A 97 3.41 6.31 -15.10
N PRO A 98 2.78 5.40 -15.85
CA PRO A 98 3.47 4.25 -16.42
C PRO A 98 4.67 4.69 -17.25
N VAL A 99 5.82 4.05 -17.03
CA VAL A 99 7.04 4.30 -17.82
C VAL A 99 7.36 3.08 -18.67
N VAL A 100 7.84 3.32 -19.89
CA VAL A 100 8.36 2.27 -20.76
C VAL A 100 9.86 2.13 -20.48
N LEU A 101 10.31 0.90 -20.21
CA LEU A 101 11.73 0.61 -20.00
C LEU A 101 12.51 0.64 -21.31
N ASN A 102 13.81 0.92 -21.21
CA ASN A 102 14.70 0.89 -22.37
C ASN A 102 14.99 -0.54 -22.87
N ASP A 103 15.74 -0.67 -23.96
CA ASP A 103 16.12 -1.97 -24.55
C ASP A 103 16.95 -2.88 -23.61
N GLN A 104 17.46 -2.34 -22.50
CA GLN A 104 18.19 -3.09 -21.46
C GLN A 104 17.29 -3.45 -20.26
N GLY A 105 15.99 -3.13 -20.30
CA GLY A 105 15.06 -3.34 -19.20
C GLY A 105 15.27 -2.37 -18.03
N GLU A 106 15.86 -1.21 -18.27
CA GLU A 106 16.14 -0.20 -17.23
C GLU A 106 15.31 1.07 -17.44
N GLY A 107 14.88 1.67 -16.33
CA GLY A 107 14.09 2.89 -16.30
C GLY A 107 14.35 3.69 -15.03
N THR A 108 14.05 4.98 -15.07
CA THR A 108 14.13 5.84 -13.88
C THR A 108 12.78 6.50 -13.67
N VAL A 109 12.26 6.37 -12.45
CA VAL A 109 11.00 6.98 -12.03
C VAL A 109 11.27 7.91 -10.86
N THR A 110 10.80 9.14 -10.94
CA THR A 110 10.93 10.13 -9.86
C THR A 110 9.56 10.34 -9.22
N LEU A 111 9.46 10.02 -7.94
CA LEU A 111 8.29 10.27 -7.10
C LEU A 111 8.64 11.41 -6.13
N PRO A 112 7.95 12.56 -6.21
CA PRO A 112 8.23 13.69 -5.34
C PRO A 112 7.64 13.45 -3.94
N ILE A 113 8.39 12.77 -3.07
CA ILE A 113 7.99 12.58 -1.67
C ILE A 113 8.14 13.91 -0.92
N GLY A 114 7.06 14.36 -0.28
CA GLY A 114 7.03 15.59 0.51
C GLY A 114 7.69 15.42 1.88
N ASP A 115 7.33 16.30 2.82
CA ASP A 115 7.75 16.19 4.22
C ASP A 115 7.06 14.99 4.90
N PHE A 116 7.75 13.85 4.88
CA PHE A 116 7.28 12.58 5.43
C PHE A 116 8.41 11.92 6.22
N ASN A 117 8.06 11.43 7.42
CA ASN A 117 8.94 10.67 8.28
C ASN A 117 8.27 9.33 8.58
N GLY A 118 8.87 8.24 8.12
CA GLY A 118 8.31 6.90 8.28
C GLY A 118 8.82 5.88 7.25
N GLU A 119 8.15 4.74 7.18
CA GLU A 119 8.42 3.68 6.19
C GLU A 119 7.42 3.79 5.03
N LEU A 120 7.93 3.97 3.82
CA LEU A 120 7.16 3.85 2.58
C LEU A 120 7.34 2.46 2.01
N ARG A 121 6.23 1.81 1.64
CA ARG A 121 6.25 0.64 0.77
C ARG A 121 6.17 1.11 -0.68
N VAL A 122 7.22 0.79 -1.44
CA VAL A 122 7.29 1.01 -2.88
C VAL A 122 6.82 -0.26 -3.58
N MET A 123 5.86 -0.14 -4.48
CA MET A 123 5.26 -1.24 -5.22
C MET A 123 5.45 -0.98 -6.71
N ALA A 124 5.94 -1.98 -7.43
CA ALA A 124 6.09 -1.95 -8.88
C ALA A 124 5.22 -3.04 -9.50
N GLN A 125 4.47 -2.68 -10.54
CA GLN A 125 3.80 -3.62 -11.43
C GLN A 125 4.38 -3.46 -12.83
N ALA A 126 4.76 -4.58 -13.45
CA ALA A 126 5.34 -4.60 -14.78
C ALA A 126 4.47 -5.47 -15.71
N TRP A 127 4.28 -5.02 -16.96
CA TRP A 127 3.55 -5.80 -17.95
C TRP A 127 4.02 -5.55 -19.39
N THR A 128 3.89 -6.60 -20.20
CA THR A 128 3.95 -6.57 -21.66
C THR A 128 2.61 -7.05 -22.23
N ALA A 129 2.58 -7.59 -23.44
CA ALA A 129 1.39 -8.26 -23.97
C ALA A 129 1.08 -9.56 -23.23
N ASP A 130 2.12 -10.35 -22.90
CA ASP A 130 2.00 -11.71 -22.37
C ASP A 130 2.74 -11.92 -21.04
N ASP A 131 3.67 -11.03 -20.68
CA ASP A 131 4.46 -11.12 -19.46
C ASP A 131 3.93 -10.17 -18.39
N PHE A 132 3.89 -10.65 -17.15
CA PHE A 132 3.43 -9.89 -16.00
C PHE A 132 4.35 -10.13 -14.80
N GLY A 133 4.58 -9.06 -14.03
CA GLY A 133 5.40 -9.13 -12.83
C GLY A 133 4.99 -8.12 -11.78
N SER A 134 5.28 -8.43 -10.53
CA SER A 134 5.12 -7.53 -9.39
C SER A 134 6.34 -7.62 -8.48
N SER A 135 6.67 -6.51 -7.83
CA SER A 135 7.73 -6.43 -6.83
C SER A 135 7.39 -5.34 -5.81
N GLU A 136 7.83 -5.54 -4.58
CA GLU A 136 7.71 -4.55 -3.51
C GLU A 136 9.04 -4.38 -2.77
N ASP A 137 9.28 -3.18 -2.26
CA ASP A 137 10.42 -2.87 -1.42
C ASP A 137 10.05 -1.84 -0.34
N LYS A 138 10.79 -1.80 0.76
CA LYS A 138 10.56 -0.90 1.88
C LYS A 138 11.64 0.17 1.95
N VAL A 139 11.20 1.42 2.00
CA VAL A 139 12.09 2.58 2.01
C VAL A 139 11.80 3.42 3.26
N VAL A 140 12.79 3.54 4.13
CA VAL A 140 12.72 4.41 5.30
C VAL A 140 13.10 5.83 4.89
N VAL A 141 12.18 6.78 5.13
CA VAL A 141 12.39 8.21 4.90
C VAL A 141 12.46 8.88 6.27
N ALA A 142 13.58 9.52 6.57
CA ALA A 142 13.80 10.22 7.83
C ALA A 142 14.49 11.57 7.57
N ALA A 143 13.91 12.63 8.11
CA ALA A 143 14.52 13.94 8.16
C ALA A 143 15.66 13.94 9.20
N PRO A 144 16.78 14.64 8.93
CA PRO A 144 17.90 14.71 9.86
C PRO A 144 17.55 15.37 11.20
N VAL A 145 16.59 16.30 11.16
CA VAL A 145 16.02 16.97 12.35
C VAL A 145 14.52 17.02 12.18
N ILE A 146 13.80 16.52 13.18
CA ILE A 146 12.34 16.59 13.23
C ILE A 146 11.96 17.74 14.16
N ALA A 147 11.21 18.71 13.63
CA ALA A 147 10.64 19.80 14.41
C ALA A 147 9.11 19.65 14.41
N GLU A 148 8.56 19.20 15.53
CA GLU A 148 7.11 19.06 15.69
C GLU A 148 6.57 20.20 16.56
N LEU A 149 5.61 20.92 16.01
CA LEU A 149 4.90 21.98 16.72
C LEU A 149 3.61 21.41 17.33
N ASN A 150 3.61 21.25 18.65
CA ASN A 150 2.44 20.81 19.40
C ASN A 150 1.53 22.01 19.67
N THR A 151 0.53 22.19 18.80
CA THR A 151 -0.52 23.21 18.95
C THR A 151 -1.85 22.58 19.35
N PRO A 152 -2.66 23.27 20.17
CA PRO A 152 -4.02 22.82 20.45
C PRO A 152 -4.87 22.87 19.17
N ARG A 153 -5.74 21.85 19.00
CA ARG A 153 -6.58 21.70 17.80
C ARG A 153 -7.57 22.85 17.57
N PHE A 154 -7.88 23.62 18.61
CA PHE A 154 -8.66 24.85 18.52
C PHE A 154 -8.24 25.83 19.61
N LEU A 155 -8.45 27.13 19.37
CA LEU A 155 -8.29 28.19 20.35
C LEU A 155 -9.61 28.98 20.42
N ALA A 156 -10.17 29.12 21.62
CA ALA A 156 -11.33 29.99 21.84
C ALA A 156 -10.89 31.46 21.91
N SER A 157 -11.70 32.38 21.37
CA SER A 157 -11.39 33.81 21.36
C SER A 157 -11.14 34.33 22.79
N GLY A 158 -9.98 34.98 23.00
CA GLY A 158 -9.60 35.55 24.30
C GLY A 158 -8.82 34.62 25.24
N ARG A 159 -8.47 33.39 24.81
CA ARG A 159 -7.59 32.48 25.57
C ARG A 159 -6.21 32.44 24.93
N TYR A 160 -5.16 32.51 25.76
CA TYR A 160 -3.77 32.33 25.35
C TYR A 160 -3.29 30.93 25.76
N HIS A 161 -2.60 30.24 24.86
CA HIS A 161 -1.93 28.97 25.13
C HIS A 161 -0.47 29.06 24.70
N THR A 162 0.42 28.41 25.45
CA THR A 162 1.82 28.22 25.07
C THR A 162 1.93 27.04 24.11
N ALA A 163 2.32 27.30 22.85
CA ALA A 163 2.66 26.23 21.92
C ALA A 163 4.02 25.63 22.31
N GLY A 164 4.10 24.30 22.39
CA GLY A 164 5.36 23.59 22.64
C GLY A 164 6.01 23.20 21.32
N ALA A 165 7.29 23.52 21.13
CA ALA A 165 8.09 23.00 20.02
C ALA A 165 8.99 21.87 20.55
N GLY A 166 8.83 20.67 20.02
CA GLY A 166 9.73 19.54 20.26
C GLY A 166 10.68 19.39 19.09
N SER A 167 11.99 19.32 19.35
CA SER A 167 12.99 18.96 18.33
C SER A 167 13.64 17.63 18.70
N GLN A 168 13.61 16.66 17.79
CA GLN A 168 14.37 15.43 17.92
C GLN A 168 15.38 15.34 16.77
N GLN A 169 16.65 15.17 17.14
CA GLN A 169 17.73 14.92 16.20
C GLN A 169 17.75 13.41 15.91
N SER A 170 17.76 13.03 14.63
CA SER A 170 17.93 11.63 14.25
C SER A 170 19.41 11.27 14.38
N ASP A 171 19.79 10.60 15.47
CA ASP A 171 21.09 9.92 15.55
C ASP A 171 21.04 8.68 14.65
N ARG A 172 21.95 8.62 13.67
CA ARG A 172 22.20 7.41 12.89
C ARG A 172 22.95 6.38 13.71
#